data_AF-A0A210PT35-F1
#
_entry.id   AF-A0A210PT35-F1
#
_cell.length_a   1.000
_cell.length_b   1.000
_cell.length_c   1.000
_cell.angle_alpha   90.00
_cell.angle_beta   90.00
_cell.angle_gamma   90.00
#
_symmetry.space_group_name_H-M   'P 1'
#
loop_
_entity.id
_entity.type
_entity.pdbx_description
1 polymer ?
#
loop_
_entity_poly.entity_id
_entity_poly.type
_entity_poly.pdbx_seq_one_letter_code
_entity_poly.pdbx_strand_id
1 'polypeptide(L)'
;MVAEESRDKFQKEMTRPIATKILPAGEFYNAEDYHQKYMLRQHKDFLNKLNLSDEDIVTSHVAARLNGYVGGFGSLEQFDQKNMADWTAVCCL
;
A
#
# COMPACT_ATOMS: atom_id res chain seq x y z
N MET A 1 -18.74 -10.47 -9.51
CA MET A 1 -18.07 -9.61 -8.50
C MET A 1 -16.68 -9.28 -9.02
N VAL A 2 -16.20 -8.04 -8.87
CA VAL A 2 -14.92 -7.58 -9.47
C VAL A 2 -13.72 -8.50 -9.14
N ALA A 3 -13.63 -9.00 -7.90
CA ALA A 3 -12.55 -9.90 -7.48
C ALA A 3 -12.58 -11.26 -8.20
N GLU A 4 -13.77 -11.85 -8.37
CA GLU A 4 -13.95 -13.16 -9.03
C GLU A 4 -13.68 -13.06 -10.53
N GLU A 5 -14.23 -12.03 -11.17
CA GLU A 5 -14.03 -11.75 -12.59
C GLU A 5 -12.55 -11.52 -12.91
N SER A 6 -11.84 -10.79 -12.05
CA SER A 6 -10.39 -10.60 -12.17
C SER A 6 -9.64 -11.92 -12.04
N ARG A 7 -9.91 -12.71 -10.98
CA ARG A 7 -9.29 -14.03 -10.79
C ARG A 7 -9.51 -14.93 -12.00
N ASP A 8 -10.73 -15.02 -12.51
CA ASP A 8 -11.10 -15.90 -13.63
C ASP A 8 -10.47 -15.45 -14.95
N LYS A 9 -10.26 -14.14 -15.13
CA LYS A 9 -9.48 -13.60 -16.24
C LYS A 9 -8.02 -14.03 -16.14
N PHE A 10 -7.35 -13.79 -15.01
CA PHE A 10 -5.94 -14.13 -14.82
C PHE A 10 -5.68 -15.64 -14.79
N GLN A 11 -6.63 -16.45 -14.33
CA GLN A 11 -6.50 -17.91 -14.29
C GLN A 11 -6.24 -18.50 -15.68
N LYS A 12 -6.78 -17.89 -16.74
CA LYS A 12 -6.58 -18.35 -18.13
C LYS A 12 -5.13 -18.22 -18.60
N GLU A 13 -4.38 -17.30 -18.01
CA GLU A 13 -2.97 -17.04 -18.33
C GLU A 13 -2.01 -17.89 -17.46
N MET A 14 -2.52 -18.53 -16.41
CA MET A 14 -1.74 -19.26 -15.42
C MET A 14 -1.89 -20.77 -15.60
N THR A 15 -0.78 -21.50 -15.68
CA THR A 15 -0.78 -22.98 -15.74
C THR A 15 -1.19 -23.62 -14.43
N ARG A 16 -0.93 -22.95 -13.30
CA ARG A 16 -1.30 -23.42 -11.96
C ARG A 16 -2.59 -22.74 -11.49
N PRO A 17 -3.42 -23.42 -10.68
CA PRO A 17 -4.60 -22.80 -10.11
C PRO A 17 -4.22 -21.66 -9.16
N ILE A 18 -4.93 -20.54 -9.25
CA ILE A 18 -4.81 -19.40 -8.35
C ILE A 18 -5.43 -19.79 -7.00
N ALA A 19 -4.62 -19.74 -5.94
CA ALA A 19 -5.02 -20.14 -4.59
C ALA A 19 -5.71 -19.03 -3.77
N THR A 20 -5.87 -17.83 -4.33
CA THR A 20 -6.47 -16.67 -3.66
C THR A 20 -7.92 -16.95 -3.25
N LYS A 21 -8.19 -16.90 -1.95
CA LYS A 21 -9.53 -17.07 -1.39
C LYS A 21 -10.31 -15.75 -1.49
N ILE A 22 -11.55 -15.81 -1.99
CA ILE A 22 -12.47 -14.68 -2.03
C ILE A 22 -13.54 -14.95 -0.98
N LEU A 23 -13.48 -14.23 0.13
CA LEU A 23 -14.34 -14.39 1.30
C LEU A 23 -14.88 -13.02 1.73
N PRO A 24 -16.03 -12.96 2.43
CA PRO A 24 -16.45 -11.76 3.12
C PRO A 24 -15.37 -11.28 4.10
N ALA A 25 -15.20 -9.96 4.23
CA ALA A 25 -14.27 -9.39 5.21
C ALA A 25 -14.72 -9.74 6.64
N GLY A 26 -13.82 -10.33 7.41
CA GLY A 26 -14.01 -10.59 8.84
C GLY A 26 -13.49 -9.43 9.71
N GLU A 27 -13.31 -9.71 10.99
CA GLU A 27 -12.63 -8.77 11.90
C GLU A 27 -11.16 -8.57 11.45
N PHE A 28 -10.71 -7.31 11.46
CA PHE A 28 -9.35 -6.94 11.10
C PHE A 28 -8.64 -6.36 12.33
N TYR A 29 -7.48 -6.90 12.65
CA TYR A 29 -6.64 -6.43 13.75
C TYR A 29 -5.45 -5.67 13.15
N ASN A 30 -5.25 -4.43 13.60
CA ASN A 30 -4.10 -3.65 13.19
C ASN A 30 -2.80 -4.33 13.67
N ALA A 31 -1.83 -4.42 12.76
CA ALA A 31 -0.45 -4.78 13.13
C ALA A 31 0.22 -3.65 13.92
N GLU A 32 1.30 -3.97 14.63
CA GLU A 32 2.05 -3.03 15.45
C GLU A 32 2.57 -1.82 14.65
N ASP A 33 2.74 -0.67 15.32
CA ASP A 33 3.08 0.59 14.67
C ASP A 33 4.35 0.55 13.81
N TYR A 34 5.34 -0.25 14.21
CA TYR A 34 6.59 -0.37 13.45
C TYR A 34 6.43 -1.07 12.09
N HIS A 35 5.35 -1.84 11.90
CA HIS A 35 5.00 -2.42 10.60
C HIS A 35 4.35 -1.40 9.67
N GLN A 36 3.77 -0.33 10.20
CA GLN A 36 3.01 0.64 9.43
C GLN A 36 3.95 1.54 8.64
N LYS A 37 3.76 1.59 7.31
CA LYS A 37 4.58 2.38 6.37
C LYS A 37 6.07 2.09 6.57
N TYR A 38 6.40 0.80 6.56
CA TYR A 38 7.73 0.29 6.91
C TYR A 38 8.85 0.96 6.11
N MET A 39 8.67 1.15 4.79
CA MET A 39 9.70 1.77 3.94
C MET A 39 9.99 3.21 4.40
N LEU A 40 8.96 3.99 4.72
CA LEU A 40 9.13 5.34 5.27
C LEU A 40 9.86 5.32 6.61
N ARG A 41 9.54 4.36 7.50
CA ARG A 41 10.20 4.21 8.80
C ARG A 41 11.69 3.83 8.72
N GLN A 42 12.12 3.17 7.65
CA GLN A 42 13.55 2.89 7.44
C GLN A 42 14.38 4.17 7.22
N HIS A 43 13.76 5.26 6.74
CA HIS A 43 14.42 6.55 6.53
C HIS A 43 14.23 7.50 7.73
N LYS A 44 14.82 7.15 8.88
CA LYS A 44 14.64 7.85 10.16
C LYS A 44 14.90 9.37 10.09
N ASP A 45 15.99 9.79 9.44
CA ASP A 45 16.32 11.21 9.31
C ASP A 45 15.28 12.00 8.51
N PHE A 46 14.64 11.34 7.53
CA PHE A 46 13.57 11.94 6.76
C PHE A 46 12.28 12.00 7.57
N LEU A 47 11.92 10.90 8.24
CA LEU A 47 10.73 10.83 9.09
C LEU A 47 10.76 11.86 10.22
N ASN A 48 11.91 12.02 10.88
CA ASN A 48 12.12 13.01 11.95
C ASN A 48 11.87 14.45 11.47
N LYS A 49 12.15 14.76 10.19
CA LYS A 49 11.90 16.09 9.61
C LYS A 49 10.42 16.34 9.32
N LEU A 50 9.63 15.29 9.10
CA LEU A 50 8.19 15.41 8.83
C LEU A 50 7.39 15.68 10.11
N ASN A 51 7.96 15.38 11.29
CA ASN A 51 7.35 15.61 12.60
C ASN A 51 5.91 15.04 12.68
N LEU A 52 5.72 13.84 12.12
CA LEU A 52 4.45 13.11 12.11
C LEU A 52 4.36 12.22 13.36
N SER A 53 3.17 12.14 13.95
CA SER A 53 2.89 11.14 14.98
C SER A 53 2.74 9.74 14.35
N ASP A 54 2.78 8.69 15.17
CA ASP A 54 2.51 7.33 14.68
C ASP A 54 1.09 7.19 14.10
N GLU A 55 0.11 7.90 14.69
CA GLU A 55 -1.26 7.96 14.15
C GLU A 55 -1.31 8.63 12.77
N ASP A 56 -0.54 9.72 12.57
CA ASP A 56 -0.44 10.38 11.27
C ASP A 56 0.22 9.47 10.22
N ILE A 57 1.25 8.69 10.61
CA ILE A 57 1.92 7.76 9.71
C ILE A 57 0.95 6.68 9.21
N VAL A 58 0.07 6.20 10.09
CA VAL A 58 -0.92 5.16 9.75
C VAL A 58 -2.01 5.72 8.82
N THR A 59 -2.58 6.87 9.19
CA THR A 59 -3.82 7.38 8.59
C THR A 59 -3.61 8.31 7.40
N SER A 60 -2.46 9.00 7.31
CA SER A 60 -2.23 10.03 6.30
C SER A 60 -2.02 9.45 4.89
N HIS A 61 -2.79 9.98 3.93
CA HIS A 61 -2.58 9.73 2.51
C HIS A 61 -1.19 10.19 2.04
N VAL A 62 -0.64 11.26 2.63
CA VAL A 62 0.70 11.76 2.28
C VAL A 62 1.78 10.80 2.79
N ALA A 63 1.63 10.25 4.01
CA ALA A 63 2.54 9.25 4.55
C ALA A 63 2.53 7.96 3.70
N ALA A 64 1.35 7.53 3.23
CA ALA A 64 1.24 6.42 2.28
C ALA A 64 1.97 6.69 0.96
N ARG A 65 1.85 7.91 0.42
CA ARG A 65 2.56 8.31 -0.81
C ARG A 65 4.07 8.33 -0.62
N LEU A 66 4.53 8.90 0.49
CA LEU A 66 5.95 8.94 0.83
C LEU A 66 6.52 7.53 1.01
N ASN A 67 5.78 6.62 1.65
CA ASN A 67 6.18 5.21 1.79
C ASN A 67 6.42 4.53 0.44
N GLY A 68 5.56 4.78 -0.56
CA GLY A 68 5.78 4.26 -1.90
C GLY A 68 6.97 4.91 -2.60
N TYR A 69 7.05 6.23 -2.56
CA TYR A 69 8.13 6.97 -3.22
C TYR A 69 9.52 6.55 -2.71
N VAL A 70 9.71 6.49 -1.39
CA VAL A 70 10.99 6.02 -0.82
C VAL A 70 11.24 4.54 -1.05
N GLY A 71 10.18 3.74 -1.21
CA GLY A 71 10.25 2.33 -1.58
C GLY A 71 10.61 2.08 -3.06
N GLY A 72 10.88 3.13 -3.85
CA GLY A 72 11.23 3.02 -5.27
C GLY A 72 10.02 2.94 -6.20
N PHE A 73 8.83 3.24 -5.70
CA PHE A 73 7.58 3.17 -6.42
C PHE A 73 7.09 4.59 -6.77
N GLY A 74 7.17 4.93 -8.06
CA GLY A 74 6.64 6.17 -8.64
C GLY A 74 7.70 7.22 -8.98
N SER A 75 7.45 8.00 -10.04
CA SER A 75 8.30 9.14 -10.42
C SER A 75 7.96 10.39 -9.60
N LEU A 76 8.86 11.38 -9.62
CA LEU A 76 8.60 12.69 -9.00
C LEU A 76 7.37 13.36 -9.63
N GLU A 77 7.18 13.23 -10.94
CA GLU A 77 6.01 13.79 -11.63
C GLU A 77 4.72 13.10 -11.19
N GLN A 78 4.75 11.79 -10.94
CA GLN A 78 3.62 11.05 -10.41
C GLN A 78 3.36 11.40 -8.93
N PHE A 79 4.41 11.73 -8.18
CA PHE A 79 4.29 12.19 -6.80
C PHE A 79 3.58 13.54 -6.72
N ASP A 80 3.81 14.45 -7.67
CA ASP A 80 3.21 15.79 -7.68
C ASP A 80 1.76 15.83 -8.21
N GLN A 81 1.29 14.76 -8.84
CA GLN A 81 -0.09 14.69 -9.33
C GLN A 81 -1.11 14.60 -8.18
N LYS A 82 -2.18 15.40 -8.31
CA LYS A 82 -3.29 15.45 -7.32
C LYS A 82 -4.21 14.23 -7.36
N ASN A 83 -4.31 13.53 -8.49
CA ASN A 83 -5.21 12.39 -8.69
C ASN A 83 -4.40 11.08 -8.75
N MET A 84 -4.65 10.18 -7.80
CA MET A 84 -3.83 8.99 -7.52
C MET A 84 -4.61 7.67 -7.63
N ALA A 85 -5.38 7.46 -8.70
CA ALA A 85 -6.20 6.24 -8.83
C ALA A 85 -5.39 4.93 -8.96
N ASP A 86 -4.09 4.99 -9.29
CA ASP A 86 -3.27 3.83 -9.67
C ASP A 86 -2.36 3.23 -8.58
N TRP A 87 -2.28 3.80 -7.37
CA TRP A 87 -1.26 3.42 -6.37
C TRP A 87 -1.78 2.58 -5.19
N THR A 88 -2.96 1.96 -5.30
CA THR A 88 -3.57 1.14 -4.24
C THR A 88 -2.73 -0.05 -3.75
N ALA A 89 -1.65 -0.41 -4.46
CA ALA A 89 -0.78 -1.53 -4.11
C ALA A 89 0.28 -1.24 -3.03
N VAL A 90 0.54 0.01 -2.65
CA VAL A 90 1.69 0.35 -1.76
C VAL A 90 1.27 0.68 -0.32
N CYS A 91 -0.03 0.60 -0.01
CA CYS A 91 -0.55 0.88 1.33
C CYS A 91 -0.50 -0.32 2.29
N CYS A 92 -0.31 -1.54 1.77
CA CYS A 92 -0.44 -2.81 2.52
C CYS A 92 0.85 -3.64 2.61
N LEU A 93 2.03 -3.02 2.47
CA LEU A 93 3.31 -3.62 2.85
C LEU A 93 3.90 -2.92 4.08
#